data_AF-A0A644YCC0-F1
#
_entry.id   AF-A0A644YCC0-F1
#
_cell.length_a   1.000
_cell.length_b   1.000
_cell.length_c   1.000
_cell.angle_alpha   90.00
_cell.angle_beta   90.00
_cell.angle_gamma   90.00
#
_symmetry.space_group_name_H-M   'P 1'
#
loop_
_entity.id
_entity.type
_entity.pdbx_description
1 polymer ?
#
loop_
_entity_poly.entity_id
_entity_poly.type
_entity_poly.pdbx_seq_one_letter_code
_entity_poly.pdbx_strand_id
1 'polypeptide(L)' 'MFSPGSGVDEDPVTGNAAGALAMYLKHYEKIEGKRACVIRQQDSLGRFGYISVHMDGEIPTITGTAVTVFGGSMDW' A
#
# COMPACT_ATOMS: atom_id res chain seq x y z
N MET A 1 3.90 -0.47 -8.45
CA MET A 1 4.71 0.78 -8.38
C MET A 1 6.06 0.47 -8.98
N PHE A 2 6.68 1.33 -9.77
CA PHE A 2 7.99 1.05 -10.38
C PHE A 2 9.08 1.91 -9.73
N SER A 3 10.15 1.28 -9.19
CA SER A 3 11.27 1.99 -8.57
C SER A 3 12.65 1.40 -8.94
N PRO A 4 13.06 1.48 -10.23
CA PRO A 4 14.36 0.94 -10.67
C PRO A 4 15.55 1.52 -9.88
N GLY A 5 15.46 2.78 -9.44
CA GLY A 5 16.49 3.43 -8.62
C GLY A 5 16.68 2.81 -7.23
N SER A 6 15.70 2.05 -6.73
CA SER A 6 15.79 1.26 -5.50
C SER A 6 16.11 -0.22 -5.77
N GLY A 7 16.41 -0.60 -7.02
CA GLY A 7 16.61 -1.99 -7.43
C GLY A 7 15.33 -2.81 -7.50
N VAL A 8 14.16 -2.17 -7.57
CA VAL A 8 12.85 -2.85 -7.65
C VAL A 8 12.16 -2.45 -8.94
N ASP A 9 12.09 -3.38 -9.90
CA ASP A 9 11.41 -3.14 -11.17
C ASP A 9 9.94 -2.80 -10.93
N GLU A 10 9.21 -3.69 -10.24
CA GLU A 10 7.84 -3.46 -9.77
C GLU A 10 7.67 -3.93 -8.31
N ASP A 11 7.30 -3.00 -7.42
CA ASP A 11 6.99 -3.31 -6.02
C ASP A 11 5.57 -3.89 -5.93
N PRO A 12 5.38 -5.08 -5.31
CA PRO A 12 4.07 -5.71 -5.18
C PRO A 12 3.10 -4.91 -4.30
N VAL A 13 3.58 -4.26 -3.23
CA VAL A 13 2.71 -3.55 -2.26
C VAL A 13 3.45 -2.34 -1.66
N THR A 14 3.14 -1.15 -2.16
CA THR A 14 3.84 0.08 -1.76
C THR A 14 3.08 0.82 -0.66
N GLY A 15 3.29 0.39 0.58
CA GLY A 15 2.53 0.86 1.75
C GLY A 15 2.53 2.38 1.96
N ASN A 16 3.69 3.04 1.84
CA ASN A 16 3.80 4.49 2.04
C ASN A 16 3.06 5.29 0.96
N ALA A 17 3.10 4.83 -0.30
CA ALA A 17 2.40 5.46 -1.42
C ALA A 17 0.88 5.34 -1.28
N ALA A 18 0.37 4.28 -0.65
CA ALA A 18 -1.07 4.09 -0.46
C ALA A 18 -1.71 5.21 0.39
N GLY A 19 -1.05 5.63 1.48
CA GLY A 19 -1.50 6.75 2.29
C GLY A 19 -1.53 8.07 1.52
N ALA A 20 -0.44 8.35 0.78
CA ALA A 20 -0.34 9.55 -0.05
C ALA A 20 -1.41 9.57 -1.16
N LEU A 21 -1.63 8.44 -1.84
CA LEU A 21 -2.66 8.31 -2.87
C LEU A 21 -4.06 8.56 -2.30
N ALA A 22 -4.39 7.96 -1.15
CA ALA A 22 -5.71 8.16 -0.54
C ALA A 22 -5.97 9.64 -0.21
N MET A 23 -4.99 10.34 0.37
CA MET A 23 -5.10 11.76 0.68
C MET A 23 -5.16 12.63 -0.59
N TYR A 24 -4.40 12.28 -1.63
CA TYR A 24 -4.50 12.93 -2.94
C TYR A 24 -5.92 12.82 -3.51
N LEU A 25 -6.50 11.61 -3.55
CA LEU A 25 -7.85 11.39 -4.05
C LEU A 25 -8.89 12.15 -3.22
N LYS A 26 -8.74 12.18 -1.89
CA LYS A 26 -9.61 12.96 -0.99
C LYS A 26 -9.58 14.45 -1.31
N HIS A 27 -8.41 14.99 -1.62
CA HIS A 27 -8.24 16.42 -1.88
C HIS A 27 -8.67 16.82 -3.30
N TYR A 28 -8.30 16.03 -4.33
CA TYR A 28 -8.46 16.42 -5.72
C TYR A 28 -9.61 15.72 -6.44
N GLU A 29 -9.90 14.46 -6.11
CA GLU A 29 -10.86 13.61 -6.83
C GLU A 29 -12.24 13.52 -6.17
N LYS A 30 -12.52 14.42 -5.20
CA LYS A 30 -13.84 14.59 -4.56
C LYS A 30 -14.47 13.30 -4.06
N ILE A 31 -13.69 12.38 -3.50
CA ILE A 31 -14.22 11.28 -2.67
C ILE A 31 -14.70 11.81 -1.30
N GLU A 32 -15.26 13.02 -1.28
CA GLU A 32 -15.72 13.72 -0.10
C GLU A 32 -16.70 12.86 0.70
N GLY A 33 -16.55 12.89 2.02
CA GLY A 33 -17.31 12.04 2.95
C GLY A 33 -16.79 10.60 3.08
N LYS A 34 -15.88 10.13 2.20
CA LYS A 34 -15.19 8.85 2.41
C LYS A 34 -14.10 9.04 3.46
N ARG A 35 -14.20 8.26 4.53
CA ARG A 35 -13.23 8.24 5.65
C ARG A 35 -12.24 7.10 5.55
N ALA A 36 -12.51 6.12 4.69
CA ALA A 36 -11.63 4.99 4.46
C ALA A 36 -11.74 4.47 3.03
N CYS A 37 -10.67 3.83 2.55
CA CYS A 37 -10.65 3.10 1.30
C CYS A 37 -9.74 1.87 1.42
N VAL A 38 -9.87 0.95 0.45
CA VAL A 38 -8.96 -0.18 0.29
C VAL A 38 -8.27 -0.03 -1.05
N ILE A 39 -6.94 -0.01 -1.03
CA ILE A 39 -6.11 0.04 -2.22
C ILE A 39 -5.61 -1.37 -2.50
N ARG A 40 -5.91 -1.87 -3.70
CA ARG A 40 -5.36 -3.13 -4.22
C ARG A 40 -4.19 -2.79 -5.13
N GLN A 41 -3.02 -3.36 -4.84
CA GLN A 41 -1.87 -3.32 -5.72
C GLN A 41 -1.60 -4.74 -6.23
N GLN A 42 -1.46 -4.86 -7.54
CA GLN A 42 -1.14 -6.10 -8.23
C GLN A 42 0.25 -5.98 -8.82
N ASP A 43 0.96 -7.10 -8.95
CA ASP A 43 1.99 -7.25 -9.97
C ASP A 43 1.41 -7.97 -11.20
N SER A 44 2.15 -7.90 -12.30
CA SER A 44 1.86 -8.65 -13.54
C SER A 44 1.93 -10.18 -13.39
N LEU A 45 2.39 -10.68 -12.23
CA LEU A 45 2.64 -12.08 -11.91
C LEU A 45 1.53 -12.70 -11.02
N GLY A 46 0.45 -11.96 -10.75
CA GLY A 46 -0.73 -12.44 -10.04
C GLY A 46 -0.63 -12.40 -8.51
N ARG A 47 0.31 -11.63 -7.94
CA ARG A 47 0.38 -11.39 -6.50
C ARG A 47 -0.40 -10.11 -6.19
N PHE A 48 -1.33 -10.19 -5.25
CA PHE A 48 -2.18 -9.06 -4.86
C PHE A 48 -2.00 -8.76 -3.37
N GLY A 49 -1.77 -7.49 -3.04
CA GLY A 49 -1.87 -6.98 -1.68
C GLY A 49 -3.02 -5.99 -1.54
N TYR A 50 -3.61 -5.97 -0.34
CA TYR A 50 -4.64 -5.03 0.04
C TYR A 50 -4.13 -4.16 1.18
N ILE A 51 -4.29 -2.84 1.03
CA ILE A 51 -3.94 -1.86 2.04
C ILE A 51 -5.21 -1.11 2.40
N SER A 52 -5.60 -1.17 3.67
CA SER A 52 -6.69 -0.37 4.22
C SER A 52 -6.14 0.99 4.63
N VAL A 53 -6.79 2.07 4.22
CA VAL A 53 -6.37 3.43 4.55
C VAL A 53 -7.51 4.18 5.20
N HIS A 54 -7.26 4.76 6.38
CA HIS A 54 -8.16 5.64 7.09
C HIS A 54 -7.67 7.10 6.97
N MET A 55 -8.58 8.02 6.64
CA MET A 55 -8.30 9.42 6.32
C MET A 55 -8.97 10.38 7.31
N ASP A 56 -9.00 10.02 8.59
CA ASP A 56 -9.71 10.76 9.64
C ASP A 56 -9.04 12.07 10.06
N GLY A 57 -7.77 12.27 9.68
CA GLY A 57 -7.01 13.49 9.95
C GLY A 57 -6.17 13.93 8.74
N GLU A 58 -5.20 14.81 8.98
CA GLU A 58 -4.22 15.24 7.98
C GLU A 58 -3.21 14.15 7.62
N ILE A 59 -2.96 13.23 8.57
CA ILE A 59 -2.08 12.08 8.38
C ILE A 59 -2.95 10.82 8.24
N PRO A 60 -2.85 10.07 7.12
CA PRO A 60 -3.60 8.84 6.95
C PRO A 60 -3.00 7.71 7.78
N THR A 61 -3.85 6.81 8.27
CA THR A 61 -3.42 5.55 8.89
C THR A 61 -3.53 4.42 7.87
N ILE A 62 -2.46 3.66 7.67
CA ILE A 62 -2.45 2.47 6.82
C ILE A 62 -2.47 1.20 7.67
N THR A 63 -3.23 0.20 7.26
CA THR A 63 -3.26 -1.12 7.88
C THR A 63 -3.31 -2.22 6.82
N GLY A 64 -2.93 -3.43 7.22
CA GLY A 64 -2.94 -4.60 6.35
C GLY A 64 -2.80 -5.88 7.16
N THR A 65 -3.08 -7.00 6.52
CA THR A 65 -2.86 -8.34 7.08
C THR A 65 -1.58 -8.92 6.51
N ALA A 66 -0.83 -9.63 7.33
CA ALA A 66 0.36 -10.36 6.92
C ALA A 66 0.21 -11.85 7.26
N VAL A 67 0.91 -12.70 6.50
CA VAL A 67 0.99 -14.14 6.73
C VAL A 67 2.45 -14.53 6.69
N THR A 68 2.89 -15.31 7.69
CA THR A 68 4.22 -15.92 7.68
C THR A 68 4.28 -16.96 6.57
N VAL A 69 5.13 -16.74 5.56
CA VAL A 69 5.29 -17.67 4.42
C VAL A 69 6.32 -18.76 4.73
N PHE A 70 7.38 -18.42 5.46
CA PHE A 70 8.45 -19.34 5.83
C PHE A 70 9.12 -18.88 7.13
N GLY A 71 9.67 -19.81 7.89
CA GLY A 71 10.51 -19.54 9.05
C GLY A 71 11.76 -20.41 8.99
N GLY A 72 12.91 -19.85 9.37
CA GLY A 72 14.19 -20.54 9.35
C GLY A 72 15.27 -19.79 10.14
N SER A 73 16.47 -20.34 10.19
CA SER A 73 17.66 -19.73 10.78
C SER A 73 18.70 -19.45 9.69
N MET A 74 19.55 -18.46 9.92
CA MET A 74 20.72 -18.19 9.10
C MET A 74 21.96 -18.29 9.98
N ASP A 75 22.90 -19.13 9.57
CA ASP A 75 24.25 -19.12 10.13
C ASP A 75 25.06 -18.14 9.28
N TRP A 76 25.60 -17.13 9.94
CA TRP A 76 26.34 -16.03 9.36
C TRP A 76 27.80 -16.16 9.78
#